data_AF-A0A0M9VHF1-F1
#
_entry.id   AF-A0A0M9VHF1-F1
#
_cell.length_a   1.000
_cell.length_b   1.000
_cell.length_c   1.000
_cell.angle_alpha   90.00
_cell.angle_beta   90.00
_cell.angle_gamma   90.00
#
_symmetry.space_group_name_H-M   'P 1'
#
loop_
_entity.id
_entity.type
_entity.pdbx_description
1 polymer ?
#
loop_
_entity_poly.entity_id
_entity_poly.type
_entity_poly.pdbx_seq_one_letter_code
_entity_poly.pdbx_strand_id
1 'polypeptide(L)' 'MNLKRIFGAALTILGIVGLIYAAYIFANTETGAQTIKITVIYGILGLIFFIAGVGLVRSTRDDSKA' A
#
# COMPACT_ATOMS: atom_id res chain seq x y z
N MET A 1 0.45 -20.00 -10.48
CA MET A 1 1.21 -18.82 -10.00
C MET A 1 1.49 -19.00 -8.52
N ASN A 2 2.70 -18.69 -8.06
CA ASN A 2 3.03 -18.82 -6.64
C ASN A 2 2.12 -17.93 -5.79
N LEU A 3 1.52 -18.49 -4.73
CA LEU A 3 0.60 -17.79 -3.84
C LEU A 3 1.24 -16.50 -3.27
N LYS A 4 2.54 -16.56 -2.96
CA LYS A 4 3.33 -15.39 -2.54
C LYS A 4 3.30 -14.24 -3.58
N ARG A 5 3.32 -14.54 -4.88
CA ARG A 5 3.30 -13.53 -5.95
C ARG A 5 1.92 -12.89 -6.10
N ILE A 6 0.85 -13.68 -5.95
CA ILE A 6 -0.53 -13.18 -6.01
C ILE A 6 -0.82 -12.30 -4.80
N PHE A 7 -0.42 -12.72 -3.59
CA PHE A 7 -0.57 -11.90 -2.38
C PHE A 7 0.22 -10.61 -2.46
N GLY A 8 1.46 -10.67 -2.98
CA GLY A 8 2.28 -9.47 -3.16
C GLY A 8 1.63 -8.48 -4.14
N ALA A 9 1.12 -8.97 -5.27
CA ALA A 9 0.44 -8.15 -6.27
C ALA A 9 -0.90 -7.57 -5.75
N ALA A 10 -1.66 -8.35 -4.99
CA ALA A 10 -2.88 -7.84 -4.34
C ALA A 10 -2.55 -6.75 -3.31
N LEU A 11 -1.52 -6.96 -2.50
CA LEU A 11 -1.10 -6.02 -1.46
C LEU A 11 -0.53 -4.72 -2.05
N THR A 12 0.19 -4.77 -3.17
CA THR A 12 0.63 -3.55 -3.89
C THR A 12 -0.54 -2.75 -4.45
N ILE A 13 -1.52 -3.42 -5.07
CA ILE A 13 -2.74 -2.75 -5.56
C ILE A 13 -3.47 -2.08 -4.39
N LEU A 14 -3.61 -2.78 -3.26
CA LEU A 14 -4.23 -2.24 -2.05
C LEU A 14 -3.46 -1.02 -1.51
N GLY A 15 -2.12 -1.08 -1.49
CA GLY A 15 -1.27 0.04 -1.13
C GLY A 15 -1.45 1.26 -2.04
N ILE A 16 -1.50 1.05 -3.35
CA ILE A 16 -1.76 2.12 -4.35
C ILE A 16 -3.13 2.77 -4.09
N VAL A 17 -4.17 1.96 -3.91
CA VAL A 17 -5.53 2.47 -3.62
C VAL A 17 -5.54 3.28 -2.32
N GLY A 18 -4.86 2.81 -1.27
CA GLY A 18 -4.74 3.53 0.00
C GLY A 18 -4.02 4.88 -0.13
N LEU A 19 -2.96 4.95 -0.92
CA LEU A 19 -2.24 6.19 -1.21
C LEU A 19 -3.09 7.18 -2.03
N ILE A 20 -3.82 6.68 -3.03
CA ILE A 20 -4.75 7.51 -3.82
C ILE A 20 -5.86 8.05 -2.91
N TYR A 21 -6.39 7.23 -2.01
CA TYR A 21 -7.42 7.65 -1.07
C TYR A 21 -6.91 8.72 -0.08
N ALA A 22 -5.69 8.57 0.42
CA ALA A 22 -5.04 9.61 1.24
C ALA A 22 -4.92 10.94 0.47
N ALA A 23 -4.51 10.89 -0.80
CA ALA A 23 -4.43 12.08 -1.66
C ALA A 23 -5.82 12.71 -1.91
N TYR A 24 -6.85 11.87 -2.12
CA TYR A 24 -8.22 12.33 -2.27
C TYR A 24 -8.74 13.05 -1.02
N ILE A 25 -8.55 12.48 0.17
CA ILE A 25 -8.93 13.14 1.43
C ILE A 25 -8.18 14.46 1.59
N PHE A 26 -6.88 14.47 1.34
CA PHE A 26 -6.07 15.69 1.44
C PHE A 26 -6.55 16.80 0.51
N ALA A 27 -6.95 16.45 -0.72
CA ALA A 27 -7.39 17.42 -1.72
C ALA A 27 -8.83 17.93 -1.50
N ASN A 28 -9.71 17.13 -0.91
CA ASN A 28 -11.15 17.44 -0.83
C ASN A 28 -11.62 17.89 0.57
N THR A 29 -10.72 18.00 1.56
CA THR A 29 -11.12 18.30 2.93
C THR A 29 -10.47 19.59 3.43
N GLU A 30 -11.27 20.45 4.07
CA GLU A 30 -10.76 21.70 4.64
C GLU A 30 -9.81 21.46 5.82
N THR A 31 -8.93 22.45 6.05
CA THR A 31 -7.79 22.43 6.98
C THR A 31 -8.23 22.38 8.45
N GLY A 32 -8.65 21.19 8.90
CA GLY A 32 -8.87 20.84 10.29
C GLY A 32 -7.77 19.93 10.84
N ALA A 33 -7.41 20.09 12.12
CA ALA A 33 -6.39 19.24 12.76
C ALA A 33 -6.73 17.74 12.72
N GLN A 34 -8.02 17.39 12.72
CA GLN A 34 -8.49 16.01 12.58
C GLN A 34 -8.27 15.47 11.17
N THR A 35 -8.51 16.29 10.14
CA THR A 35 -8.27 15.95 8.73
C THR A 35 -6.81 15.60 8.48
N ILE A 36 -5.88 16.40 9.02
CA ILE A 36 -4.44 16.17 8.85
C ILE A 36 -4.04 14.81 9.45
N LYS A 37 -4.54 14.48 10.65
CA LYS A 37 -4.28 13.18 11.28
C LYS A 37 -4.77 12.03 10.40
N ILE A 38 -5.99 12.14 9.86
CA ILE A 38 -6.60 11.11 9.00
C ILE A 38 -5.77 10.90 7.73
N THR A 39 -5.41 11.98 7.03
CA THR A 39 -4.57 11.90 5.83
C THR A 39 -3.23 11.24 6.10
N VAL A 40 -2.56 11.60 7.19
CA VAL A 40 -1.26 11.03 7.56
C VAL A 40 -1.38 9.53 7.86
N ILE A 41 -2.43 9.12 8.57
CA ILE A 41 -2.68 7.70 8.86
C ILE A 41 -2.86 6.91 7.56
N TYR A 42 -3.74 7.36 6.66
CA TYR A 42 -3.97 6.67 5.38
C TYR A 42 -2.74 6.69 4.48
N GLY A 43 -1.97 7.79 4.47
CA GLY A 43 -0.73 7.91 3.72
C GLY A 43 0.33 6.91 4.21
N ILE A 44 0.56 6.83 5.53
CA ILE A 44 1.51 5.90 6.12
C ILE A 44 1.07 4.45 5.91
N LEU A 45 -0.21 4.13 6.15
CA LEU A 45 -0.76 2.78 5.92
C LEU A 45 -0.63 2.35 4.46
N GLY A 46 -1.00 3.20 3.51
CA GLY A 46 -0.86 2.95 2.08
C GLY A 46 0.60 2.70 1.68
N LEU A 47 1.52 3.50 2.23
CA LEU A 47 2.96 3.34 2.01
C LEU A 47 3.48 1.99 2.55
N ILE A 48 3.11 1.63 3.77
CA ILE A 48 3.51 0.35 4.39
C ILE A 48 3.02 -0.82 3.52
N PHE A 49 1.75 -0.79 3.09
CA PHE A 49 1.18 -1.85 2.25
C PHE A 49 1.85 -1.91 0.88
N PHE A 50 2.16 -0.76 0.28
CA PHE A 50 2.88 -0.69 -0.98
C PHE A 50 4.28 -1.30 -0.88
N ILE A 51 5.07 -0.88 0.12
CA ILE A 51 6.43 -1.40 0.34
C ILE A 51 6.41 -2.90 0.65
N ALA A 52 5.50 -3.35 1.51
CA ALA A 52 5.33 -4.77 1.85
C ALA A 52 4.93 -5.60 0.63
N GLY A 53 3.99 -5.12 -0.19
CA GLY A 53 3.57 -5.79 -1.42
C GLY A 53 4.71 -5.92 -2.41
N VAL A 54 5.44 -4.83 -2.68
CA VAL A 54 6.60 -4.84 -3.58
C VAL A 54 7.69 -5.78 -3.03
N GLY A 55 7.92 -5.76 -1.72
CA GLY A 55 8.85 -6.66 -1.05
C GLY A 55 8.49 -8.14 -1.25
N LEU A 56 7.21 -8.48 -1.13
CA LEU A 56 6.73 -9.86 -1.30
C LEU A 56 6.81 -10.32 -2.77
N VAL A 57 6.49 -9.44 -3.73
CA VAL A 57 6.68 -9.72 -5.16
C VAL A 57 8.17 -9.90 -5.49
N ARG A 58 9.06 -9.04 -4.96
CA ARG A 58 10.52 -9.15 -5.18
C ARG A 58 11.15 -10.36 -4.49
N SER A 59 10.61 -10.75 -3.33
CA SER A 59 11.02 -11.94 -2.58
C SER A 59 10.66 -13.23 -3.31
N THR A 60 9.71 -13.21 -4.25
CA THR A 60 9.46 -14.35 -5.15
C THR A 60 10.51 -14.46 -6.26
N ARG A 61 11.80 -14.45 -5.89
CA ARG A 61 12.81 -15.20 -6.65
C ARG A 61 12.58 -16.66 -6.34
N ASP A 62 12.63 -17.52 -7.36
CA ASP A 62 12.38 -18.95 -7.26
C ASP A 62 13.00 -19.59 -6.01
N ASP A 63 12.18 -19.86 -5.00
CA ASP A 63 12.40 -20.94 -4.04
C ASP A 63 12.04 -22.30 -4.69
N SER A 64 12.09 -22.42 -6.02
CA SER A 64 12.33 -23.68 -6.69
C SER A 64 13.81 -24.03 -6.55
N LYS A 65 14.27 -24.17 -5.30
CA LYS A 65 15.42 -25.02 -5.02
C LYS A 65 14.94 -26.44 -5.27
N ALA A 66 15.34 -26.97 -6.42
CA ALA A 66 15.43 -28.41 -6.63
C ALA A 66 16.39 -29.03 -5.60
#